data_AF-A0A453ES32-F1
#
_entry.id   AF-A0A453ES32-F1
#
_cell.length_a   1.000
_cell.length_b   1.000
_cell.length_c   1.000
_cell.angle_alpha   90.00
_cell.angle_beta   90.00
_cell.angle_gamma   90.00
#
_symmetry.space_group_name_H-M   'P 1'
#
loop_
_entity.id
_entity.type
_entity.pdbx_description
1 polymer ?
#
loop_
_entity_poly.entity_id
_entity_poly.type
_entity_poly.pdbx_seq_one_letter_code
_entity_poly.pdbx_strand_id
1 'polypeptide(L)'
;MAWSSLATKGQRPGTRDSHGAALIGHRMLVFGGTNGNKKVNDLHVLDLRTKEWSRPPCKGTPPSPRESHTVTTAAGGDKLVVFGGSGEGEGNYLNDVHVLDLPTMTWTSPQVAGEVVPAPRD
;
A
#
# COMPACT_ATOMS: atom_id res chain seq x y z
N MET A 1 0.16 30.18 3.93
CA MET A 1 0.32 28.81 3.38
C MET A 1 -0.19 28.83 1.95
N ALA A 2 0.54 28.27 0.99
CA ALA A 2 0.13 28.19 -0.40
C ALA A 2 0.36 26.78 -0.90
N TRP A 3 -0.55 26.31 -1.76
CA TRP A 3 -0.39 25.04 -2.45
C TRP A 3 0.66 25.18 -3.55
N SER A 4 1.45 24.12 -3.74
CA SER A 4 2.41 24.02 -4.84
C SER A 4 2.44 22.59 -5.37
N SER A 5 2.63 22.43 -6.67
CA SER A 5 2.86 21.12 -7.28
C SER A 5 4.34 20.73 -7.14
N LEU A 6 4.58 19.47 -6.79
CA LEU A 6 5.91 18.89 -6.81
C LEU A 6 6.15 18.21 -8.16
N ALA A 7 7.03 18.77 -8.98
CA ALA A 7 7.50 18.10 -10.19
C ALA A 7 8.32 16.86 -9.80
N THR A 8 7.88 15.68 -10.24
CA THR A 8 8.53 14.39 -9.98
C THR A 8 9.00 13.75 -11.27
N LYS A 9 9.79 12.66 -11.20
CA LYS A 9 10.24 11.87 -12.36
C LYS A 9 10.24 10.38 -12.02
N GLY A 10 10.63 9.52 -12.95
CA GLY A 10 10.76 8.07 -12.73
C GLY A 10 9.48 7.28 -12.95
N GLN A 11 9.39 6.10 -12.34
CA GLN A 11 8.31 5.12 -12.54
C GLN A 11 7.08 5.46 -11.69
N ARG A 12 6.34 6.47 -12.13
CA ARG A 12 5.14 6.94 -11.43
C ARG A 12 4.03 5.88 -11.41
N PRO A 13 3.21 5.81 -10.36
CA PRO A 13 1.96 5.08 -10.42
C PRO A 13 1.08 5.67 -11.53
N GLY A 14 0.35 4.81 -12.25
CA GLY A 14 -0.77 5.25 -13.09
C GLY A 14 -1.85 5.96 -12.27
N THR A 15 -2.74 6.69 -12.96
CA THR A 15 -3.93 7.32 -12.36
C THR A 15 -4.70 6.30 -11.53
N ARG A 16 -5.08 6.66 -10.30
CA ARG A 16 -5.79 5.77 -9.39
C ARG A 16 -6.57 6.51 -8.31
N ASP A 17 -7.59 5.88 -7.77
CA ASP A 17 -8.32 6.26 -6.56
C ASP A 17 -8.22 5.17 -5.49
N SER A 18 -8.73 5.46 -4.29
CA SER A 18 -8.87 4.51 -3.17
C SER A 18 -7.61 3.69 -2.84
N HIS A 19 -6.43 4.25 -3.10
CA HIS A 19 -5.14 3.67 -2.77
C HIS A 19 -4.77 4.04 -1.34
N GLY A 20 -3.95 3.21 -0.70
CA GLY A 20 -3.33 3.58 0.56
C GLY A 20 -1.97 4.23 0.34
N ALA A 21 -1.64 5.22 1.17
CA ALA A 21 -0.34 5.87 1.17
C ALA A 21 0.20 6.03 2.59
N ALA A 22 1.52 5.90 2.73
CA ALA A 22 2.21 6.13 4.00
C ALA A 22 3.56 6.81 3.79
N LEU A 23 3.96 7.64 4.74
CA LEU A 23 5.25 8.35 4.71
C LEU A 23 6.21 7.72 5.74
N ILE A 24 7.39 7.30 5.28
CA ILE A 24 8.49 6.82 6.13
C ILE A 24 9.74 7.63 5.83
N GLY A 25 10.11 8.50 6.78
CA GLY A 25 11.17 9.46 6.58
C GLY A 25 10.89 10.36 5.38
N HIS A 26 11.70 10.24 4.33
CA HIS A 26 11.55 10.99 3.08
C HIS A 26 10.95 10.16 1.94
N ARG A 27 10.46 8.95 2.22
CA ARG A 27 9.89 8.05 1.22
C ARG A 27 8.38 7.94 1.42
N MET A 28 7.61 8.38 0.43
CA MET A 28 6.17 8.16 0.38
C MET A 28 5.92 6.86 -0.39
N LEU A 29 5.25 5.91 0.26
CA LEU A 29 4.84 4.64 -0.31
C LEU A 29 3.37 4.73 -0.71
N VAL A 30 3.04 4.24 -1.90
CA VAL A 30 1.68 4.15 -2.44
C VAL A 30 1.42 2.71 -2.83
N PHE A 31 0.36 2.12 -2.30
CA PHE A 31 0.01 0.72 -2.54
C PHE A 31 -1.45 0.59 -3.00
N GLY A 32 -1.65 -0.27 -4.00
CA GLY A 32 -2.98 -0.68 -4.47
C GLY A 32 -3.84 0.47 -5.03
N GLY A 33 -5.15 0.34 -4.83
CA GLY A 33 -6.19 1.21 -5.38
C GLY A 33 -6.77 0.69 -6.69
N THR A 34 -7.62 1.49 -7.33
CA THR A 34 -8.18 1.20 -8.65
C THR A 34 -7.61 2.15 -9.68
N ASN A 35 -7.05 1.60 -10.77
CA ASN A 35 -6.36 2.40 -11.78
C ASN A 35 -7.28 2.92 -12.90
N GLY A 36 -8.59 3.00 -12.63
CA GLY A 36 -9.64 3.30 -13.61
C GLY A 36 -10.13 2.10 -14.43
N ASN A 37 -9.40 0.97 -14.42
CA ASN A 37 -9.80 -0.25 -15.13
C ASN A 37 -9.95 -1.45 -14.19
N LYS A 38 -9.04 -1.60 -13.23
CA LYS A 38 -9.02 -2.73 -12.29
C LYS A 38 -8.38 -2.33 -10.97
N LYS A 39 -8.64 -3.14 -9.94
CA LYS A 39 -7.89 -3.08 -8.70
C LYS A 39 -6.45 -3.50 -8.98
N VAL A 40 -5.50 -2.90 -8.25
CA VAL A 40 -4.08 -3.22 -8.36
C VAL A 40 -3.49 -3.53 -6.99
N ASN A 41 -2.32 -4.16 -6.98
CA ASN A 41 -1.52 -4.47 -5.78
C ASN A 41 -0.04 -4.09 -5.99
N ASP A 42 0.22 -3.09 -6.85
CA ASP A 42 1.57 -2.59 -7.04
C ASP A 42 1.98 -1.65 -5.91
N LEU A 43 3.29 -1.64 -5.61
CA LEU A 43 3.91 -0.70 -4.69
C LEU A 43 4.74 0.31 -5.49
N HIS A 44 4.48 1.59 -5.28
CA HIS A 44 5.30 2.68 -5.77
C HIS A 44 5.90 3.46 -4.61
N VAL A 45 7.14 3.92 -4.77
CA VAL A 45 7.86 4.70 -3.76
C VAL A 45 8.35 6.00 -4.37
N LEU A 46 7.93 7.12 -3.82
CA LEU A 46 8.46 8.45 -4.11
C LEU A 46 9.49 8.83 -3.04
N ASP A 47 10.74 9.01 -3.45
CA ASP A 47 11.73 9.70 -2.64
C ASP A 47 11.52 11.21 -2.77
N LEU A 48 11.15 11.88 -1.68
CA LEU A 48 10.86 13.32 -1.63
C LEU A 48 12.10 14.20 -1.72
N ARG A 49 13.31 13.66 -1.47
CA ARG A 49 14.57 14.40 -1.63
C ARG A 49 14.96 14.48 -3.09
N THR A 50 14.91 13.34 -3.78
CA THR A 50 15.28 13.24 -5.21
C THR A 50 14.11 13.54 -6.14
N LYS A 51 12.88 13.51 -5.62
CA LYS A 51 11.61 13.68 -6.33
C LYS A 51 11.42 12.59 -7.40
N GLU A 52 11.95 11.40 -7.11
CA GLU A 52 11.99 10.28 -8.05
C GLU A 52 11.09 9.14 -7.56
N TRP A 53 10.22 8.68 -8.46
CA TRP A 53 9.40 7.51 -8.28
C TRP A 53 10.14 6.25 -8.73
N SER A 54 9.99 5.19 -7.94
CA SER A 54 10.46 3.85 -8.26
C SER A 54 9.35 2.83 -8.03
N ARG A 55 9.43 1.70 -8.73
CA ARG A 55 8.60 0.52 -8.49
C ARG A 55 9.49 -0.64 -8.05
N PRO A 56 9.87 -0.71 -6.76
CA PRO A 56 10.80 -1.72 -6.31
C PRO A 56 10.17 -3.12 -6.43
N PRO A 57 10.94 -4.15 -6.84
CA PRO A 57 10.45 -5.52 -6.83
C PRO A 57 10.16 -5.93 -5.39
N CYS A 58 8.99 -6.50 -5.17
CA CYS A 58 8.61 -7.10 -3.89
C CYS A 58 8.50 -8.61 -4.06
N LYS A 59 8.87 -9.37 -3.03
CA LYS A 59 8.79 -10.83 -3.01
C LYS A 59 7.90 -11.31 -1.86
N GLY A 60 7.71 -12.62 -1.74
CA GLY A 60 6.89 -13.23 -0.70
C GLY A 60 5.42 -13.29 -1.09
N THR A 61 4.52 -13.08 -0.12
CA THR A 61 3.07 -13.23 -0.30
C THR A 61 2.40 -11.85 -0.26
N PRO A 62 2.31 -11.13 -1.40
CA PRO A 62 1.70 -9.81 -1.42
C PRO A 62 0.17 -9.89 -1.22
N PRO A 63 -0.45 -8.77 -0.84
CA PRO A 63 -1.90 -8.65 -0.88
C PRO A 63 -2.45 -8.90 -2.29
N SER A 64 -3.65 -9.46 -2.37
CA SER A 64 -4.44 -9.44 -3.60
C SER A 64 -4.71 -8.00 -4.08
N PRO A 65 -4.96 -7.78 -5.39
CA PRO A 65 -5.43 -6.49 -5.89
C PRO A 65 -6.64 -5.98 -5.09
N ARG A 66 -6.55 -4.75 -4.59
CA ARG A 66 -7.53 -4.18 -3.67
C ARG A 66 -7.56 -2.65 -3.67
N GLU A 67 -8.68 -2.11 -3.25
CA GLU A 67 -8.91 -0.68 -3.02
C GLU A 67 -9.50 -0.43 -1.63
N SER A 68 -9.60 0.82 -1.20
CA SER A 68 -10.21 1.23 0.07
C SER A 68 -9.62 0.52 1.30
N HIS A 69 -8.37 0.06 1.20
CA HIS A 69 -7.65 -0.58 2.29
C HIS A 69 -6.87 0.49 3.07
N THR A 70 -6.48 0.14 4.30
CA THR A 70 -5.56 0.97 5.07
C THR A 70 -4.11 0.59 4.78
N VAL A 71 -3.23 1.59 4.76
CA VAL A 71 -1.77 1.42 4.71
C VAL A 71 -1.20 2.21 5.87
N THR A 72 -0.45 1.56 6.75
CA THR A 72 0.11 2.22 7.95
C THR A 72 1.50 1.71 8.23
N THR A 73 2.34 2.55 8.82
CA THR A 73 3.71 2.19 9.17
C THR A 73 3.72 1.56 10.56
N ALA A 74 4.38 0.42 10.73
CA ALA A 74 4.53 -0.19 12.05
C ALA A 74 5.44 0.67 12.96
N ALA A 75 5.34 0.45 14.26
CA ALA A 75 6.27 1.03 15.23
C ALA A 75 7.71 0.61 14.88
N GLY A 76 8.62 1.59 14.75
CA GLY A 76 9.99 1.37 14.29
C GLY A 76 10.25 1.81 12.85
N GLY A 77 9.20 2.02 12.03
CA GLY A 77 9.34 2.59 10.69
C GLY A 77 10.03 1.70 9.65
N ASP A 78 10.13 0.40 9.92
CA ASP A 78 10.77 -0.62 9.08
C ASP A 78 9.76 -1.52 8.36
N LYS A 79 8.47 -1.43 8.71
CA LYS A 79 7.41 -2.25 8.13
C LYS A 79 6.21 -1.41 7.72
N LEU A 80 5.58 -1.85 6.63
CA LEU A 80 4.29 -1.36 6.16
C LEU A 80 3.22 -2.41 6.45
N VAL A 81 2.11 -2.02 7.03
CA VAL A 81 0.97 -2.88 7.34
C VAL A 81 -0.19 -2.48 6.43
N VAL A 82 -0.76 -3.47 5.75
CA VAL A 82 -1.97 -3.35 4.94
C VAL A 82 -3.07 -4.16 5.61
N PHE A 83 -4.24 -3.54 5.79
CA PHE A 83 -5.40 -4.22 6.36
C PHE A 83 -6.67 -3.89 5.58
N GLY A 84 -7.45 -4.95 5.33
CA GLY A 84 -8.80 -4.89 4.78
C GLY A 84 -8.85 -4.37 3.34
N GLY A 85 -9.92 -3.64 3.05
CA GLY A 85 -10.28 -3.11 1.74
C GLY A 85 -11.22 -4.04 0.97
N SER A 86 -11.43 -3.67 -0.29
CA SER A 86 -12.30 -4.38 -1.22
C SER A 86 -11.45 -5.04 -2.33
N GLY A 87 -11.54 -6.37 -2.44
CA GLY A 87 -10.90 -7.18 -3.46
C GLY A 87 -11.70 -7.25 -4.77
N GLU A 88 -11.25 -8.04 -5.73
CA GLU A 88 -11.96 -8.24 -7.01
C GLU A 88 -13.34 -8.90 -6.82
N GLY A 89 -14.33 -8.47 -7.61
CA GLY A 89 -15.72 -8.95 -7.51
C GLY A 89 -16.63 -8.08 -6.63
N GLU A 90 -17.94 -8.32 -6.72
CA GLU A 90 -18.96 -7.59 -5.96
C GLU A 90 -19.03 -8.10 -4.51
N GLY A 91 -19.02 -7.17 -3.54
CA GLY A 91 -19.14 -7.49 -2.11
C GLY A 91 -17.93 -8.23 -1.50
N ASN A 92 -16.77 -8.25 -2.18
CA ASN A 92 -15.57 -8.91 -1.70
C ASN A 92 -14.78 -8.03 -0.71
N TYR A 93 -15.32 -7.84 0.48
CA TYR A 93 -14.63 -7.17 1.58
C TYR A 93 -13.57 -8.07 2.20
N LEU A 94 -12.50 -7.47 2.70
CA LEU A 94 -11.33 -8.17 3.23
C LEU A 94 -11.11 -7.81 4.70
N ASN A 95 -10.52 -8.73 5.47
CA ASN A 95 -10.01 -8.51 6.83
C ASN A 95 -8.61 -9.10 7.02
N ASP A 96 -7.93 -9.45 5.93
CA ASP A 96 -6.57 -9.96 5.98
C ASP A 96 -5.59 -8.85 6.34
N VAL A 97 -4.51 -9.25 7.02
CA VAL A 97 -3.37 -8.38 7.32
C VAL A 97 -2.19 -8.85 6.47
N HIS A 98 -1.53 -7.88 5.85
CA HIS A 98 -0.26 -8.10 5.16
C HIS A 98 0.79 -7.15 5.68
N VAL A 99 2.01 -7.64 5.81
CA VAL A 99 3.13 -6.87 6.32
C VAL A 99 4.27 -6.93 5.30
N LEU A 100 4.71 -5.76 4.84
CA LEU A 100 5.91 -5.60 4.03
C LEU A 100 7.08 -5.21 4.93
N ASP A 101 8.09 -6.06 4.97
CA ASP A 101 9.39 -5.71 5.51
C ASP A 101 10.15 -4.85 4.50
N LEU A 102 10.41 -3.58 4.84
CA LEU A 102 10.99 -2.61 3.91
C LEU A 102 12.48 -2.81 3.63
N PRO A 103 13.33 -3.21 4.60
CA PRO A 103 14.72 -3.54 4.31
C PRO A 103 14.88 -4.65 3.28
N THR A 104 14.03 -5.69 3.35
CA THR A 104 14.12 -6.85 2.45
C THR A 104 13.14 -6.84 1.28
N MET A 105 12.20 -5.88 1.27
CA MET A 105 11.07 -5.79 0.34
C MET A 105 10.28 -7.11 0.24
N THR A 106 10.00 -7.72 1.40
CA THR A 106 9.33 -9.02 1.50
C THR A 106 7.96 -8.90 2.15
N TRP A 107 6.92 -9.32 1.44
CA TRP A 107 5.57 -9.43 1.98
C TRP A 107 5.37 -10.72 2.74
N THR A 108 4.61 -10.62 3.83
CA THR A 108 4.11 -11.75 4.61
C THR A 108 2.63 -11.55 4.91
N SER A 109 1.88 -12.65 5.01
CA SER A 109 0.49 -12.66 5.47
C SER A 109 0.44 -13.42 6.81
N PRO A 110 0.67 -12.73 7.94
CA PRO A 110 0.70 -13.37 9.24
C PRO A 110 -0.68 -13.88 9.64
N GLN A 111 -0.71 -15.00 10.36
CA GLN A 111 -1.91 -15.43 11.06
C GLN A 111 -2.20 -14.44 12.19
N VAL A 112 -3.34 -13.77 12.13
CA VAL A 112 -3.76 -12.82 13.16
C VAL A 112 -4.49 -13.61 14.24
N ALA A 113 -3.91 -13.64 15.44
CA ALA A 113 -4.53 -14.25 16.62
C ALA A 113 -5.28 -13.19 17.43
N GLY A 114 -6.44 -13.58 17.98
CA GLY A 114 -7.25 -12.75 18.87
C GLY A 114 -8.61 -13.40 19.12
N GLU A 115 -9.22 -13.10 20.27
CA GLU A 115 -10.56 -13.64 20.60
C GLU A 115 -11.65 -13.13 19.64
N VAL A 116 -11.47 -11.93 19.10
CA VAL A 116 -12.36 -11.32 18.11
C VAL A 116 -11.53 -10.72 16.98
N VAL A 117 -11.62 -11.33 15.80
CA VAL A 117 -11.02 -10.76 14.58
C VAL A 117 -12.03 -9.79 13.95
N PRO A 118 -11.59 -8.61 13.48
CA PRO A 118 -12.46 -7.69 12.76
C PRO A 118 -13.17 -8.38 11.57
N ALA A 119 -14.48 -8.16 11.42
CA ALA A 119 -15.21 -8.55 10.23
C ALA A 119 -14.62 -7.87 8.96
N PRO A 120 -14.71 -8.51 7.78
CA PRO A 120 -14.30 -7.92 6.51
C PRO A 120 -14.90 -6.53 6.26
N ARG A 121 -14.06 -5.59 5.80
CA ARG A 121 -14.43 -4.17 5.64
C ARG A 121 -13.51 -3.43 4.68
N ASP A 122 -14.01 -2.31 4.17
CA ASP A 122 -13.26 -1.28 3.45
C ASP A 122 -13.46 0.12 4.06
#